data_AF-A0A1G1PCW8-F1
#
_entry.id   AF-A0A1G1PCW8-F1
#
_cell.length_a   1.000
_cell.length_b   1.000
_cell.length_c   1.000
_cell.angle_alpha   90.00
_cell.angle_beta   90.00
_cell.angle_gamma   90.00
#
_symmetry.space_group_name_H-M   'P 1'
#
loop_
_entity.id
_entity.type
_entity.pdbx_description
1 polymer ?
#
loop_
_entity_poly.entity_id
_entity_poly.type
_entity_poly.pdbx_seq_one_letter_code
_entity_poly.pdbx_strand_id
1 'polypeptide(L)'
;MAKPLITADTPAARELLTHKMNAFLCEAANPSRLAEAILELKGDPSLCSQIAENGHKLFQEKCSPFQIGRQISEIVSGALAD
;
A
#
# COMPACT_ATOMS: atom_id res chain seq x y z
N MET A 1 1.99 10.36 5.25
CA MET A 1 2.68 11.11 4.16
C MET A 1 2.43 10.37 2.85
N ALA A 2 2.27 11.07 1.73
CA ALA A 2 2.15 10.48 0.40
C ALA A 2 3.56 10.30 -0.21
N LYS A 3 4.29 9.28 0.22
CA LYS A 3 5.59 8.92 -0.37
C LYS A 3 5.42 7.71 -1.27
N PRO A 4 6.11 7.63 -2.42
CA PRO A 4 6.11 6.40 -3.21
C PRO A 4 6.71 5.26 -2.38
N LEU A 5 6.08 4.10 -2.43
CA LEU A 5 6.45 2.92 -1.64
C LEU A 5 7.03 1.84 -2.56
N ILE A 6 8.24 1.38 -2.26
CA ILE A 6 8.75 0.08 -2.69
C ILE A 6 8.60 -0.89 -1.52
N THR A 7 7.99 -2.04 -1.74
CA THR A 7 7.86 -3.10 -0.71
C THR A 7 7.96 -4.49 -1.34
N ALA A 8 8.12 -5.52 -0.50
CA ALA A 8 8.21 -6.90 -0.95
C ALA A 8 6.89 -7.38 -1.57
N ASP A 9 6.98 -8.12 -2.68
CA ASP A 9 5.88 -8.79 -3.35
C ASP A 9 5.50 -10.05 -2.57
N THR A 10 4.61 -9.87 -1.58
CA THR A 10 4.12 -10.93 -0.69
C THR A 10 2.62 -11.09 -0.85
N PRO A 11 2.04 -12.25 -0.48
CA PRO A 11 0.59 -12.42 -0.47
C PRO A 11 -0.13 -11.32 0.32
N ALA A 12 0.35 -11.00 1.53
CA ALA A 12 -0.22 -9.93 2.35
C ALA A 12 -0.13 -8.54 1.70
N ALA A 13 0.97 -8.22 1.02
CA ALA A 13 1.06 -6.97 0.25
C ALA A 13 0.03 -6.95 -0.89
N ARG A 14 -0.16 -8.07 -1.59
CA ARG A 14 -1.10 -8.21 -2.71
C ARG A 14 -2.58 -8.14 -2.29
N GLU A 15 -2.90 -8.37 -1.03
CA GLU A 15 -4.27 -8.20 -0.50
C GLU A 15 -4.77 -6.75 -0.65
N LEU A 16 -3.85 -5.78 -0.58
CA LEU A 16 -4.18 -4.37 -0.56
C LEU A 16 -3.51 -3.57 -1.69
N LEU A 17 -2.28 -3.93 -2.04
CA LEU A 17 -1.43 -3.17 -2.96
C LEU A 17 -1.40 -3.80 -4.35
N THR A 18 -1.21 -2.94 -5.36
CA THR A 18 -1.08 -3.32 -6.76
C THR A 18 0.15 -2.67 -7.37
N HIS A 19 1.01 -3.51 -7.94
CA HIS A 19 2.28 -3.14 -8.56
C HIS A 19 2.12 -2.01 -9.58
N LYS A 20 2.94 -0.96 -9.47
CA LYS A 20 2.96 0.27 -10.30
C LYS A 20 1.67 1.09 -10.29
N MET A 21 0.72 0.79 -9.41
CA MET A 21 -0.48 1.62 -9.22
C MET A 21 -0.44 2.38 -7.89
N ASN A 22 -0.30 1.67 -6.77
CA ASN A 22 -0.32 2.25 -5.42
C ASN A 22 0.87 1.79 -4.56
N ALA A 23 1.71 0.89 -5.09
CA ALA A 23 3.03 0.54 -4.59
C ALA A 23 3.88 -0.05 -5.74
N PHE A 24 5.19 -0.02 -5.60
CA PHE A 24 6.10 -0.82 -6.43
C PHE A 24 6.42 -2.12 -5.68
N LEU A 25 5.86 -3.24 -6.14
CA LEU A 25 6.08 -4.55 -5.54
C LEU A 25 7.35 -5.18 -6.13
N CYS A 26 8.33 -5.50 -5.27
CA CYS A 26 9.63 -6.01 -5.63
C CYS A 26 9.82 -7.42 -5.06
N GLU A 27 10.52 -8.30 -5.78
CA GLU A 27 10.90 -9.62 -5.27
C GLU A 27 11.62 -9.49 -3.91
N ALA A 28 11.20 -10.28 -2.93
CA ALA A 28 11.80 -10.29 -1.61
C ALA A 28 13.22 -10.87 -1.65
N ALA A 29 14.10 -10.33 -0.80
CA ALA A 29 15.50 -10.78 -0.67
C ALA A 29 16.33 -10.74 -1.98
N ASN A 30 15.90 -9.96 -2.99
CA ASN A 30 16.65 -9.77 -4.23
C ASN A 30 17.20 -8.33 -4.32
N PRO A 31 18.48 -8.11 -3.99
CA PRO A 31 19.08 -6.77 -3.97
C PRO A 31 19.15 -6.13 -5.36
N SER A 32 19.38 -6.93 -6.41
CA SER A 32 19.41 -6.42 -7.79
C SER A 32 18.04 -5.87 -8.20
N ARG A 33 16.96 -6.57 -7.85
CA ARG A 33 15.58 -6.11 -8.12
C ARG A 33 15.22 -4.86 -7.35
N LEU A 34 15.68 -4.74 -6.10
CA LEU A 34 15.47 -3.51 -5.34
C LEU A 34 16.20 -2.33 -5.99
N ALA A 35 17.45 -2.53 -6.42
CA ALA A 35 18.22 -1.49 -7.11
C ALA A 35 17.55 -1.08 -8.44
N GLU A 36 17.07 -2.04 -9.23
CA GLU A 36 16.29 -1.79 -10.45
C GLU A 36 15.03 -0.95 -10.15
N ALA A 37 14.25 -1.32 -9.12
CA ALA A 37 13.05 -0.59 -8.72
C ALA A 37 13.35 0.86 -8.30
N ILE A 38 14.43 1.07 -7.54
CA ILE A 38 14.88 2.41 -7.14
C ILE A 38 15.27 3.25 -8.36
N LEU A 39 16.04 2.67 -9.29
CA LEU A 39 16.48 3.37 -10.50
C LEU A 39 15.31 3.68 -11.43
N GLU A 40 14.35 2.75 -11.56
CA GLU A 40 13.14 2.96 -12.35
C GLU A 40 12.32 4.14 -11.80
N LEU A 41 12.02 4.13 -10.49
CA LEU A 41 11.26 5.22 -9.87
C LEU A 41 12.03 6.56 -9.91
N LYS A 42 13.36 6.54 -9.74
CA LYS A 42 14.18 7.74 -9.90
C LYS A 42 14.09 8.32 -11.32
N GLY A 43 14.00 7.45 -12.33
CA GLY A 43 13.89 7.83 -13.74
C GLY A 43 12.49 8.26 -14.18
N ASP A 44 11.45 7.96 -13.38
CA ASP A 44 10.06 8.26 -13.69
C ASP A 44 9.35 9.01 -12.54
N PRO A 45 9.46 10.35 -12.49
CA PRO A 45 8.78 11.18 -11.51
C PRO A 45 7.25 11.10 -11.57
N SER A 46 6.67 10.83 -12.76
CA SER A 46 5.22 10.70 -12.91
C SER A 46 4.71 9.45 -12.20
N LEU A 47 5.40 8.32 -12.39
CA LEU A 47 5.10 7.08 -11.69
C LEU A 47 5.26 7.24 -10.18
N CYS A 48 6.27 7.99 -9.71
CA CYS A 48 6.42 8.32 -8.30
C CYS A 48 5.19 9.07 -7.74
N SER A 49 4.75 10.14 -8.41
CA SER A 49 3.57 10.91 -8.00
C SER A 49 2.32 10.04 -7.99
N GLN A 50 2.10 9.26 -9.05
CA GLN A 50 0.97 8.34 -9.15
C GLN A 50 0.94 7.33 -7.98
N ILE A 51 2.05 6.66 -7.70
CA ILE A 51 2.14 5.68 -6.61
C ILE A 51 1.89 6.35 -5.26
N ALA A 52 2.49 7.52 -5.03
CA ALA A 52 2.34 8.27 -3.80
C ALA A 52 0.88 8.68 -3.53
N GLU A 53 0.22 9.25 -4.54
CA GLU A 53 -1.17 9.71 -4.44
C GLU A 53 -2.14 8.54 -4.28
N ASN A 54 -2.03 7.52 -5.12
CA ASN A 54 -2.91 6.35 -5.06
C ASN A 54 -2.72 5.55 -3.77
N GLY A 55 -1.47 5.37 -3.31
CA GLY A 55 -1.18 4.73 -2.04
C GLY A 55 -1.73 5.52 -0.85
N HIS A 56 -1.63 6.86 -0.90
CA HIS A 56 -2.20 7.69 0.16
C HIS A 56 -3.74 7.65 0.19
N LYS A 57 -4.38 7.72 -0.98
CA LYS A 57 -5.83 7.59 -1.12
C LYS A 57 -6.32 6.25 -0.57
N LEU A 58 -5.68 5.15 -0.96
CA LEU A 58 -6.00 3.82 -0.46
C LEU A 58 -5.89 3.72 1.07
N PHE A 59 -4.84 4.29 1.65
CA PHE A 59 -4.67 4.34 3.10
C PHE A 59 -5.83 5.11 3.77
N GLN A 60 -6.19 6.28 3.25
CA GLN A 60 -7.30 7.07 3.82
C GLN A 60 -8.62 6.30 3.78
N GLU A 61 -8.90 5.63 2.65
CA GLU A 61 -10.14 4.89 2.40
C GLU A 61 -10.27 3.59 3.20
N LYS A 62 -9.16 2.88 3.48
CA LYS A 62 -9.21 1.52 4.05
C LYS A 62 -8.45 1.34 5.36
N CYS A 63 -7.37 2.08 5.58
CA CYS A 63 -6.40 1.78 6.64
C CYS A 63 -6.21 2.90 7.66
N SER A 64 -6.93 4.00 7.52
CA SER A 64 -6.87 5.10 8.50
C SER A 64 -7.43 4.65 9.85
N PRO A 65 -6.95 5.21 10.98
CA PRO A 65 -7.46 4.87 12.31
C PRO A 65 -8.99 4.98 12.42
N PHE A 66 -9.58 5.95 11.72
CA PHE A 66 -11.03 6.13 11.64
C PHE A 66 -11.72 4.94 10.96
N GLN A 67 -11.23 4.49 9.79
CA GLN A 67 -11.84 3.38 9.05
C GLN A 67 -11.71 2.05 9.81
N ILE A 68 -10.52 1.78 10.38
CA ILE A 68 -10.28 0.59 11.19
C ILE A 68 -11.14 0.61 12.46
N GLY A 69 -11.21 1.75 13.16
CA GLY A 69 -12.05 1.89 14.35
C GLY A 69 -13.54 1.67 14.05
N ARG A 70 -14.03 2.20 12.92
CA ARG A 70 -15.41 1.95 12.46
C ARG A 70 -15.67 0.45 12.27
N GLN A 71 -14.81 -0.25 11.53
CA GLN A 71 -14.94 -1.69 11.28
C GLN A 71 -14.95 -2.51 12.57
N ILE A 72 -14.05 -2.19 13.52
CA ILE A 72 -14.02 -2.87 14.83
C ILE A 72 -15.31 -2.61 15.60
N SER A 73 -15.81 -1.38 15.61
CA SER A 73 -17.04 -1.02 16.30
C SER A 73 -18.27 -1.74 15.72
N GLU A 74 -18.33 -1.92 14.41
CA GLU A 74 -19.38 -2.68 13.73
C GLU A 74 -19.35 -4.15 14.16
N ILE A 75 -18.17 -4.78 14.19
CA ILE A 75 -18.00 -6.17 14.62
C ILE A 75 -18.41 -6.35 16.08
N VAL A 76 -17.95 -5.46 16.97
CA VAL A 76 -18.28 -5.53 18.41
C VAL A 76 -19.77 -5.31 18.64
N SER A 77 -20.38 -4.35 17.96
CA SER A 77 -21.82 -4.08 18.12
C SER A 77 -22.67 -5.24 17.59
N GLY A 78 -22.28 -5.86 16.47
CA GLY A 78 -22.93 -7.05 15.94
C GLY A 78 -22.86 -8.22 16.91
N ALA A 79 -21.70 -8.49 17.49
CA ALA A 79 -21.51 -9.58 18.45
C ALA A 79 -22.24 -9.39 19.79
N LEU A 80 -22.63 -8.16 20.14
CA LEU A 80 -23.41 -7.84 21.34
C LEU A 80 -24.93 -7.86 21.10
N ALA A 81 -25.36 -7.92 19.84
CA ALA A 81 -26.77 -7.96 19.46
C ALA A 81 -27.33 -9.40 19.39
N ASP A 82 -26.45 -10.41 19.45
CA ASP A 82 -26.75 -11.84 19.53
C ASP A 82 -26.76 -12.35 20.99
#